data_AF-A0A1Y5GUP5-F1
#
_entry.id   AF-A0A1Y5GUP5-F1
#
_cell.length_a   1.000
_cell.length_b   1.000
_cell.length_c   1.000
_cell.angle_alpha   90.00
_cell.angle_beta   90.00
_cell.angle_gamma   90.00
#
_symmetry.space_group_name_H-M   'P 1'
#
loop_
_entity.id
_entity.type
_entity.pdbx_description
1 polymer ?
#
loop_
_entity_poly.entity_id
_entity_poly.type
_entity_poly.pdbx_seq_one_letter_code
_entity_poly.pdbx_strand_id
1 'polypeptide(L)'
;MDTTCPRCQYIRIPSDKGPSWQCPNCGAAYNKAHQPETLTSGTEVSDKFRQKEQEYRPLNKKLYLGILLSACLLGYSSSRKNALEDVGYMLPQLEQSPIQTNHTKPQDFSFEYMDIQYNVKTVADYELWGLVVSHNNIDGISDIYHDETSVDTKDLCVIWGDNLFKGDYQTTNYSSGAWTCYFQYEYGAVFFPDKLSNNHIITDDDALRETLENVQIGDQIHLTGTLVNYQDERHPEFWRTSSTTRSDAGNHACEVIFTRELSILREGSPQWRMLYGIAWKLLFVFIIAKTVVFFKEIFA
;
A
#
# COMPACT_ATOMS: atom_id res chain seq x y z
N MET A 1 -28.78 64.79 -13.94
CA MET A 1 -29.65 63.61 -13.78
C MET A 1 -29.91 63.51 -12.30
N ASP A 2 -31.14 63.81 -11.88
CA ASP A 2 -31.53 63.86 -10.48
C ASP A 2 -31.70 62.42 -9.97
N THR A 3 -30.72 61.92 -9.21
CA THR A 3 -30.75 60.56 -8.70
C THR A 3 -31.61 60.50 -7.43
N THR A 4 -32.91 60.24 -7.61
CA THR A 4 -33.84 59.99 -6.49
C THR A 4 -33.47 58.68 -5.78
N CYS A 5 -33.30 58.72 -4.46
CA CYS A 5 -32.99 57.53 -3.68
C CYS A 5 -34.22 56.61 -3.58
N PRO A 6 -34.16 55.36 -4.06
CA PRO A 6 -35.32 54.45 -4.00
C PRO A 6 -35.72 54.07 -2.56
N ARG A 7 -34.82 54.22 -1.58
CA ARG A 7 -35.08 53.84 -0.17
C ARG A 7 -35.83 54.91 0.63
N CYS A 8 -35.49 56.18 0.42
CA CYS A 8 -36.08 57.29 1.20
C CYS A 8 -36.65 58.42 0.32
N GLN A 9 -36.68 58.22 -1.00
CA GLN A 9 -37.19 59.16 -2.01
C GLN A 9 -36.50 60.53 -2.01
N TYR A 10 -35.34 60.62 -1.36
CA TYR A 10 -34.55 61.85 -1.31
C TYR A 10 -33.90 62.13 -2.68
N ILE A 11 -34.11 63.35 -3.19
CA ILE A 11 -33.50 63.84 -4.42
C ILE A 11 -32.22 64.58 -4.04
N ARG A 12 -31.09 64.11 -4.58
CA ARG A 12 -29.79 64.70 -4.28
C ARG A 12 -29.67 66.10 -4.89
N ILE A 13 -29.22 67.07 -4.10
CA ILE A 13 -28.96 68.45 -4.54
C ILE A 13 -27.44 68.72 -4.66
N PRO A 14 -27.00 69.70 -5.48
CA PRO A 14 -25.59 69.96 -5.73
C PRO A 14 -24.76 70.28 -4.47
N SER A 15 -25.39 70.76 -3.41
CA SER A 15 -24.74 71.10 -2.14
C SER A 15 -24.51 69.89 -1.21
N ASP A 16 -25.01 68.70 -1.55
CA ASP A 16 -24.91 67.53 -0.69
C ASP A 16 -23.50 66.94 -0.63
N LYS A 17 -22.97 66.83 0.58
CA LYS A 17 -21.68 66.20 0.84
C LYS A 17 -21.80 64.67 0.85
N GLY A 18 -20.85 63.98 0.23
CA GLY A 18 -20.74 62.52 0.22
C GLY A 18 -20.42 61.93 -1.15
N PRO A 19 -20.06 60.64 -1.24
CA PRO A 19 -19.74 60.00 -2.51
C PRO A 19 -20.95 59.99 -3.48
N SER A 20 -20.73 60.09 -4.79
CA SER A 20 -21.80 60.09 -5.81
C SER A 20 -22.69 58.83 -5.77
N TRP A 21 -22.12 57.70 -5.33
CA TRP A 21 -22.78 56.38 -5.29
C TRP A 21 -23.64 56.14 -4.04
N GLN A 22 -23.65 57.06 -3.07
CA GLN A 22 -24.35 56.90 -1.78
C GLN A 22 -25.38 58.03 -1.57
N CYS A 23 -26.56 57.67 -1.07
CA CYS A 23 -27.58 58.64 -0.68
C CYS A 23 -27.11 59.41 0.56
N PRO A 24 -27.04 60.76 0.51
CA PRO A 24 -26.57 61.56 1.64
C PRO A 24 -27.55 61.57 2.83
N ASN A 25 -28.84 61.29 2.59
CA ASN A 25 -29.87 61.28 3.65
C ASN A 25 -29.90 59.97 4.46
N CYS A 26 -29.85 58.81 3.79
CA CYS A 26 -30.02 57.51 4.46
C CYS A 26 -28.82 56.57 4.34
N GLY A 27 -27.75 56.97 3.66
CA GLY A 27 -26.53 56.19 3.49
C GLY A 27 -26.65 54.99 2.54
N ALA A 28 -27.78 54.78 1.88
CA ALA A 28 -27.96 53.66 0.94
C ALA A 28 -27.16 53.86 -0.35
N ALA A 29 -26.48 52.82 -0.83
CA ALA A 29 -25.82 52.85 -2.14
C ALA A 29 -26.86 52.70 -3.27
N TYR A 30 -26.88 53.61 -4.25
CA TYR A 30 -27.88 53.59 -5.34
C TYR A 30 -27.84 52.28 -6.13
N ASN A 31 -26.64 51.72 -6.33
CA ASN A 31 -26.43 50.49 -7.11
C ASN A 31 -26.98 49.22 -6.42
N LYS A 32 -27.11 49.22 -5.09
CA LYS A 32 -27.67 48.07 -4.35
C LYS A 32 -29.20 48.08 -4.28
N ALA A 33 -29.83 49.24 -4.46
CA ALA A 33 -31.28 49.37 -4.40
C ALA A 33 -31.98 49.22 -5.76
N HIS A 34 -31.21 49.13 -6.85
CA HIS A 34 -31.68 48.87 -8.21
C HIS A 34 -31.42 47.43 -8.70
N GLN A 35 -31.19 46.46 -7.81
CA GLN A 35 -31.33 45.07 -8.23
C GLN A 35 -32.81 44.69 -8.12
N PRO A 36 -33.59 44.69 -9.22
CA PRO A 36 -34.79 43.87 -9.24
C PRO A 36 -34.35 42.44 -8.97
N GLU A 37 -35.14 41.73 -8.17
CA GLU A 37 -34.92 40.35 -7.77
C GLU A 37 -34.84 39.42 -9.00
N THR A 38 -33.71 39.36 -9.69
CA THR A 38 -33.34 38.21 -10.52
C THR A 38 -32.81 37.11 -9.60
N LEU A 39 -33.63 36.69 -8.64
CA LEU A 39 -33.38 35.56 -7.73
C LEU A 39 -33.95 34.25 -8.26
N THR A 40 -34.65 34.28 -9.40
CA THR A 40 -35.41 33.15 -9.94
C THR A 40 -34.56 32.02 -10.50
N SER A 41 -33.41 32.30 -11.13
CA SER A 41 -32.58 31.22 -11.70
C SER A 41 -31.83 30.40 -10.65
N GLY A 42 -31.46 31.01 -9.51
CA GLY A 42 -30.78 30.32 -8.41
C GLY A 42 -31.72 29.48 -7.55
N THR A 43 -32.97 29.93 -7.38
CA THR A 43 -34.00 29.19 -6.63
C THR A 43 -34.45 27.94 -7.40
N GLU A 44 -34.67 28.04 -8.71
CA GLU A 44 -35.17 26.91 -9.51
C GLU A 44 -34.17 25.73 -9.59
N VAL A 45 -32.86 26.02 -9.71
CA VAL A 45 -31.81 24.99 -9.70
C VAL A 45 -31.68 24.35 -8.31
N SER A 46 -31.73 25.18 -7.25
CA SER A 46 -31.73 24.70 -5.86
C SER A 46 -32.95 23.81 -5.55
N ASP A 47 -34.12 24.15 -6.07
CA ASP A 47 -35.36 23.40 -5.84
C ASP A 47 -35.36 22.06 -6.58
N LYS A 48 -34.83 22.00 -7.82
CA LYS A 48 -34.66 20.73 -8.57
C LYS A 48 -33.70 19.77 -7.87
N PHE A 49 -32.54 20.27 -7.43
CA PHE A 49 -31.58 19.47 -6.66
C PHE A 49 -32.23 18.92 -5.38
N ARG A 50 -32.94 19.76 -4.62
CA ARG A 50 -33.58 19.36 -3.36
C ARG A 50 -34.67 18.32 -3.56
N GLN A 51 -35.42 18.38 -4.66
CA GLN A 51 -36.39 17.34 -5.04
C GLN A 51 -35.69 16.02 -5.38
N LYS A 52 -34.62 16.05 -6.17
CA LYS A 52 -33.83 14.86 -6.50
C LYS A 52 -33.15 14.25 -5.27
N GLU A 53 -32.61 15.06 -4.38
CA GLU A 53 -32.05 14.62 -3.11
C GLU A 53 -33.10 13.90 -2.25
N GLN A 54 -34.33 14.43 -2.20
CA GLN A 54 -35.44 13.77 -1.49
C GLN A 54 -35.85 12.44 -2.14
N GLU A 55 -35.88 12.40 -3.48
CA GLU A 55 -36.14 11.19 -4.28
C GLU A 55 -35.10 10.09 -3.98
N TYR A 56 -33.81 10.43 -3.99
CA TYR A 56 -32.71 9.48 -3.78
C TYR A 56 -32.36 9.24 -2.31
N ARG A 57 -32.90 10.01 -1.36
CA ARG A 57 -32.64 9.87 0.09
C ARG A 57 -32.69 8.42 0.63
N PRO A 58 -33.70 7.58 0.33
CA PRO A 58 -33.71 6.20 0.82
C PRO A 58 -32.58 5.35 0.22
N LEU A 59 -32.23 5.57 -1.06
CA LEU A 59 -31.12 4.88 -1.71
C LEU A 59 -29.78 5.34 -1.14
N ASN A 60 -29.57 6.65 -0.98
CA ASN A 60 -28.36 7.21 -0.35
C ASN A 60 -28.13 6.64 1.05
N LYS A 61 -29.17 6.51 1.88
CA LYS A 61 -29.04 5.88 3.20
C LYS A 61 -28.52 4.44 3.11
N LYS A 62 -29.03 3.65 2.16
CA LYS A 62 -28.55 2.28 1.93
C LYS A 62 -27.11 2.26 1.41
N LEU A 63 -26.74 3.17 0.51
CA LEU A 63 -25.39 3.28 -0.01
C LEU A 63 -24.39 3.69 1.08
N TYR A 64 -24.71 4.69 1.90
CA TYR A 64 -23.86 5.09 3.02
C TYR A 64 -23.71 3.96 4.05
N LEU A 65 -24.79 3.23 4.34
CA LEU A 65 -24.70 2.06 5.21
C LEU A 65 -23.83 0.96 4.58
N GLY A 66 -23.95 0.70 3.29
CA GLY A 66 -23.09 -0.23 2.55
C GLY A 66 -21.63 0.16 2.62
N ILE A 67 -21.30 1.43 2.35
CA ILE A 67 -19.94 1.98 2.48
C ILE A 67 -19.41 1.77 3.90
N LEU A 68 -20.19 2.10 4.93
CA LEU A 68 -19.79 1.95 6.33
C LEU A 68 -19.49 0.48 6.66
N LEU A 69 -20.40 -0.43 6.31
CA LEU A 69 -20.24 -1.86 6.59
C LEU A 69 -19.04 -2.45 5.84
N SER A 70 -18.85 -2.09 4.56
CA SER A 70 -17.69 -2.52 3.77
C SER A 70 -16.38 -1.94 4.32
N ALA A 71 -16.37 -0.69 4.77
CA ALA A 71 -15.20 -0.08 5.42
C ALA A 71 -14.86 -0.75 6.75
N CYS A 72 -15.86 -1.07 7.58
CA CYS A 72 -15.66 -1.83 8.82
C CYS A 72 -15.12 -3.24 8.54
N LEU A 73 -15.68 -3.94 7.55
CA LEU A 73 -15.20 -5.26 7.15
C LEU A 73 -13.78 -5.19 6.60
N LEU A 74 -13.46 -4.16 5.81
CA LEU A 74 -12.13 -3.92 5.26
C LEU A 74 -11.12 -3.69 6.39
N GLY A 75 -11.44 -2.82 7.36
CA GLY A 75 -10.57 -2.56 8.51
C GLY A 75 -10.35 -3.80 9.38
N TYR A 76 -11.42 -4.57 9.64
CA TYR A 76 -11.33 -5.78 10.45
C TYR A 76 -10.59 -6.92 9.74
N SER A 77 -10.85 -7.16 8.45
CA SER A 77 -10.09 -8.15 7.68
C SER A 77 -8.63 -7.73 7.49
N SER A 78 -8.35 -6.43 7.32
CA SER A 78 -6.99 -5.91 7.20
C SER A 78 -6.14 -6.17 8.45
N SER A 79 -6.73 -6.13 9.65
CA SER A 79 -6.00 -6.43 10.89
C SER A 79 -5.75 -7.92 11.12
N ARG A 80 -6.36 -8.79 10.31
CA ARG A 80 -6.29 -10.25 10.45
C ARG A 80 -5.58 -10.94 9.28
N LYS A 81 -5.56 -10.35 8.09
CA LYS A 81 -5.03 -10.96 6.86
C LYS A 81 -3.54 -11.35 6.91
N ASN A 82 -2.77 -10.71 7.80
CA ASN A 82 -1.34 -10.95 8.01
C ASN A 82 -1.05 -11.59 9.38
N ALA A 83 -2.07 -12.11 10.07
CA ALA A 83 -1.86 -12.76 11.36
C ALA A 83 -1.07 -14.06 11.17
N LEU A 84 -0.03 -14.24 11.98
CA LEU A 84 0.76 -15.46 12.01
C LEU A 84 0.00 -16.56 12.74
N GLU A 85 -0.25 -17.67 12.05
CA GLU A 85 -1.02 -18.81 12.57
C GLU A 85 -0.26 -19.56 13.67
N ASP A 86 -0.96 -20.38 14.44
CA ASP A 86 -0.33 -21.19 15.50
C ASP A 86 0.55 -22.29 14.92
N VAL A 87 1.50 -22.79 15.74
CA VAL A 87 2.42 -23.89 15.41
C VAL A 87 1.71 -25.13 14.84
N GLY A 88 0.46 -25.40 15.24
CA GLY A 88 -0.33 -26.52 14.74
C GLY A 88 -0.65 -26.46 13.23
N TYR A 89 -0.48 -25.30 12.60
CA TYR A 89 -0.65 -25.09 11.16
C TYR A 89 0.68 -25.12 10.39
N MET A 90 1.83 -25.24 11.07
CA MET A 90 3.15 -25.27 10.44
C MET A 90 3.45 -26.66 9.85
N LEU A 91 3.95 -26.68 8.63
CA LEU A 91 4.41 -27.89 7.97
C LEU A 91 5.72 -28.38 8.63
N PRO A 92 5.89 -29.70 8.88
CA PRO A 92 7.08 -30.22 9.54
C PRO A 92 8.40 -29.88 8.83
N GLN A 93 8.37 -29.68 7.52
CA GLN A 93 9.54 -29.34 6.71
C GLN A 93 10.21 -28.03 7.15
N LEU A 94 9.44 -27.10 7.75
CA LEU A 94 9.95 -25.81 8.24
C LEU A 94 10.80 -25.96 9.51
N GLU A 95 10.88 -27.15 10.13
CA GLU A 95 11.79 -27.39 11.25
C GLU A 95 13.26 -27.41 10.80
N GLN A 96 13.49 -27.71 9.53
CA GLN A 96 14.81 -27.85 8.94
C GLN A 96 15.52 -26.50 8.83
N SER A 97 16.84 -26.51 9.00
CA SER A 97 17.66 -25.33 8.71
C SER A 97 17.93 -25.22 7.20
N PRO A 98 18.16 -24.00 6.67
CA PRO A 98 18.51 -23.82 5.28
C PRO A 98 19.75 -24.64 4.91
N ILE A 99 19.68 -25.32 3.77
CA ILE A 99 20.77 -26.13 3.25
C ILE A 99 21.65 -25.22 2.40
N GLN A 100 22.96 -25.23 2.68
CA GLN A 100 23.94 -24.46 1.94
C GLN A 100 25.11 -25.36 1.55
N THR A 101 25.34 -25.51 0.24
CA THR A 101 26.42 -26.36 -0.30
C THR A 101 27.36 -25.55 -1.17
N ASN A 102 28.64 -25.47 -0.78
CA ASN A 102 29.63 -24.72 -1.53
C ASN A 102 29.87 -25.33 -2.92
N HIS A 103 29.94 -24.47 -3.94
CA HIS A 103 30.28 -24.92 -5.29
C HIS A 103 31.74 -25.40 -5.34
N THR A 104 31.95 -26.58 -5.93
CA THR A 104 33.33 -27.06 -6.21
C THR A 104 33.94 -26.30 -7.39
N LYS A 105 33.11 -25.75 -8.27
CA LYS A 105 33.49 -24.86 -9.39
C LYS A 105 32.42 -23.79 -9.58
N PRO A 106 32.65 -22.55 -9.09
CA PRO A 106 31.76 -21.43 -9.37
C PRO A 106 31.59 -21.21 -10.87
N GLN A 107 30.37 -20.91 -11.31
CA GLN A 107 30.07 -20.58 -12.69
C GLN A 107 29.47 -19.18 -12.73
N ASP A 108 30.31 -18.19 -13.03
CA ASP A 108 29.86 -16.83 -13.25
C ASP A 108 29.03 -16.79 -14.54
N PHE A 109 27.99 -15.97 -14.52
CA PHE A 109 27.11 -15.75 -15.67
C PHE A 109 26.61 -14.32 -15.66
N SER A 110 25.94 -13.92 -16.73
CA SER A 110 25.25 -12.65 -16.80
C SER A 110 23.87 -12.85 -17.40
N PHE A 111 22.92 -12.02 -16.98
CA PHE A 111 21.57 -12.00 -17.53
C PHE A 111 21.16 -10.55 -17.75
N GLU A 112 20.18 -10.36 -18.63
CA GLU A 112 19.64 -9.03 -18.95
C GLU A 112 18.28 -8.88 -18.27
N TYR A 113 18.04 -7.70 -17.70
CA TYR A 113 16.75 -7.33 -17.14
C TYR A 113 16.48 -5.84 -17.36
N MET A 114 15.35 -5.52 -18.00
CA MET A 114 14.96 -4.15 -18.33
C MET A 114 16.07 -3.37 -19.07
N ASP A 115 16.63 -3.99 -20.11
CA ASP A 115 17.72 -3.45 -20.94
C ASP A 115 19.02 -3.15 -20.15
N ILE A 116 19.22 -3.78 -18.98
CA ILE A 116 20.42 -3.66 -18.14
C ILE A 116 21.07 -5.04 -17.99
N GLN A 117 22.37 -5.13 -18.25
CA GLN A 117 23.14 -6.34 -17.99
C GLN A 117 23.53 -6.45 -16.51
N TYR A 118 23.26 -7.60 -15.91
CA TYR A 118 23.69 -7.96 -14.57
C TYR A 118 24.76 -9.05 -14.64
N ASN A 119 25.89 -8.80 -13.97
CA ASN A 119 26.96 -9.79 -13.80
C ASN A 119 26.77 -10.52 -12.49
N VAL A 120 26.86 -11.84 -12.51
CA VAL A 120 26.58 -12.71 -11.36
C VAL A 120 27.75 -13.64 -11.09
N LYS A 121 28.15 -13.71 -9.82
CA LYS A 121 29.16 -14.62 -9.29
C LYS A 121 28.51 -15.59 -8.32
N THR A 122 28.59 -16.88 -8.60
CA THR A 122 27.98 -17.90 -7.73
C THR A 122 28.81 -18.14 -6.48
N VAL A 123 28.14 -18.32 -5.34
CA VAL A 123 28.77 -18.54 -4.03
C VAL A 123 28.50 -19.96 -3.53
N ALA A 124 27.23 -20.35 -3.40
CA ALA A 124 26.82 -21.67 -2.90
C ALA A 124 25.41 -22.03 -3.37
N ASP A 125 25.11 -23.32 -3.51
CA ASP A 125 23.73 -23.78 -3.67
C ASP A 125 22.97 -23.56 -2.36
N TYR A 126 21.69 -23.18 -2.47
CA TYR A 126 20.87 -22.79 -1.35
C TYR A 126 19.45 -23.31 -1.46
N GLU A 127 18.93 -23.79 -0.34
CA GLU A 127 17.56 -24.28 -0.24
C GLU A 127 16.97 -23.95 1.14
N LEU A 128 15.77 -23.39 1.14
CA LEU A 128 15.10 -22.83 2.32
C LEU A 128 13.64 -23.30 2.39
N TRP A 129 13.24 -23.75 3.57
CA TRP A 129 11.83 -23.87 3.98
C TRP A 129 11.60 -22.93 5.15
N GLY A 130 10.56 -22.12 5.09
CA GLY A 130 10.28 -21.21 6.18
C GLY A 130 8.96 -20.48 6.09
N LEU A 131 8.66 -19.74 7.16
CA LEU A 131 7.51 -18.87 7.27
C LEU A 131 7.92 -17.43 6.95
N VAL A 132 7.20 -16.79 6.03
CA VAL A 132 7.37 -15.37 5.73
C VAL A 132 6.72 -14.54 6.84
N VAL A 133 7.51 -13.77 7.56
CA VAL A 133 7.04 -12.93 8.68
C VAL A 133 7.00 -11.45 8.36
N SER A 134 7.75 -11.02 7.36
CA SER A 134 7.72 -9.68 6.81
C SER A 134 8.27 -9.72 5.38
N HIS A 135 7.99 -8.68 4.60
CA HIS A 135 8.64 -8.43 3.33
C HIS A 135 8.67 -6.93 3.08
N ASN A 136 9.59 -6.45 2.24
CA ASN A 136 9.55 -5.06 1.77
C ASN A 136 8.28 -4.85 0.91
N ASN A 137 7.78 -3.61 0.89
CA ASN A 137 6.60 -3.26 0.10
C ASN A 137 7.03 -2.43 -1.11
N ILE A 138 7.26 -3.10 -2.23
CA ILE A 138 7.55 -2.47 -3.52
C ILE A 138 6.38 -1.66 -4.11
N ASP A 139 5.14 -1.96 -3.71
CA ASP A 139 3.92 -1.31 -4.24
C ASP A 139 3.34 -0.21 -3.33
N GLY A 140 4.15 0.30 -2.39
CA GLY A 140 3.71 1.35 -1.47
C GLY A 140 3.38 2.65 -2.20
N ILE A 141 2.15 3.17 -2.05
CA ILE A 141 1.73 4.50 -2.56
C ILE A 141 2.64 5.65 -2.07
N SER A 142 3.49 5.40 -1.06
CA SER A 142 4.48 6.35 -0.52
C SER A 142 5.93 6.12 -0.96
N ASP A 143 6.25 5.08 -1.75
CA ASP A 143 7.63 4.78 -2.14
C ASP A 143 7.95 5.32 -3.54
N ILE A 144 8.28 6.61 -3.56
CA ILE A 144 8.87 7.33 -4.71
C ILE A 144 10.36 6.92 -4.89
N TYR A 145 10.75 5.74 -4.43
CA TYR A 145 12.13 5.24 -4.43
C TYR A 145 12.30 3.85 -5.03
N HIS A 146 11.23 3.21 -5.51
CA HIS A 146 11.31 1.95 -6.25
C HIS A 146 10.80 2.22 -7.66
N ASP A 147 11.64 2.90 -8.45
CA ASP A 147 11.47 2.93 -9.90
C ASP A 147 11.51 1.48 -10.39
N GLU A 148 10.64 1.15 -11.34
CA GLU A 148 10.52 -0.09 -12.10
C GLU A 148 11.80 -0.43 -12.90
N THR A 149 12.98 -0.29 -12.30
CA THR A 149 14.32 -0.32 -12.94
C THR A 149 15.36 -1.06 -12.11
N SER A 150 14.97 -1.61 -10.95
CA SER A 150 15.81 -2.45 -10.10
C SER A 150 15.45 -3.92 -10.33
N VAL A 151 16.45 -4.78 -10.47
CA VAL A 151 16.28 -6.26 -10.50
C VAL A 151 15.74 -6.83 -9.19
N ASP A 152 15.76 -6.01 -8.14
CA ASP A 152 15.17 -6.32 -6.85
C ASP A 152 13.65 -6.30 -6.92
N THR A 153 13.06 -7.49 -6.99
CA THR A 153 11.61 -7.65 -6.97
C THR A 153 11.06 -7.61 -5.56
N LYS A 154 11.66 -8.34 -4.59
CA LYS A 154 11.11 -8.46 -3.24
C LYS A 154 12.10 -9.13 -2.29
N ASP A 155 12.26 -8.52 -1.13
CA ASP A 155 12.98 -9.09 0.00
C ASP A 155 11.98 -9.81 0.93
N LEU A 156 12.30 -11.05 1.29
CA LEU A 156 11.50 -11.84 2.22
C LEU A 156 12.24 -12.02 3.54
N CYS A 157 11.64 -11.55 4.62
CA CYS A 157 12.05 -11.95 5.96
C CYS A 157 11.41 -13.28 6.33
N VAL A 158 12.24 -14.29 6.52
CA VAL A 158 11.82 -15.68 6.72
C VAL A 158 12.37 -16.22 8.03
N ILE A 159 11.54 -16.95 8.78
CA ILE A 159 11.96 -17.71 9.97
C ILE A 159 11.71 -19.21 9.78
N TRP A 160 12.45 -20.03 10.52
CA TRP A 160 12.35 -21.48 10.48
C TRP A 160 12.73 -22.11 11.83
N GLY A 161 12.66 -23.43 11.93
CA GLY A 161 13.18 -24.20 13.04
C GLY A 161 12.57 -23.80 14.39
N ASP A 162 13.43 -23.66 15.40
CA ASP A 162 12.97 -23.41 16.77
C ASP A 162 12.19 -22.11 16.95
N ASN A 163 12.33 -21.11 16.06
CA ASN A 163 11.45 -19.94 16.10
C ASN A 163 9.98 -20.34 15.96
N LEU A 164 9.67 -21.31 15.09
CA LEU A 164 8.30 -21.76 14.84
C LEU A 164 7.79 -22.77 15.86
N PHE A 165 8.65 -23.67 16.33
CA PHE A 165 8.24 -24.82 17.14
C PHE A 165 8.50 -24.67 18.64
N LYS A 166 9.33 -23.70 19.05
CA LYS A 166 9.68 -23.44 20.45
C LYS A 166 9.63 -21.96 20.83
N GLY A 167 9.62 -21.06 19.85
CA GLY A 167 9.68 -19.63 20.05
C GLY A 167 8.32 -18.96 20.09
N ASP A 168 8.31 -17.74 20.61
CA ASP A 168 7.16 -16.83 20.68
C ASP A 168 7.11 -15.95 19.42
N TYR A 169 7.25 -16.57 18.24
CA TYR A 169 7.38 -15.83 16.98
C TYR A 169 6.14 -14.98 16.65
N GLN A 170 4.95 -15.35 17.15
CA GLN A 170 3.70 -14.60 16.94
C GLN A 170 3.63 -13.28 17.71
N THR A 171 4.38 -13.14 18.82
CA THR A 171 4.43 -11.91 19.63
C THR A 171 5.61 -11.02 19.24
N THR A 172 6.51 -11.54 18.39
CA THR A 172 7.62 -10.78 17.84
C THR A 172 7.12 -9.85 16.74
N ASN A 173 7.52 -8.59 16.81
CA ASN A 173 7.23 -7.60 15.79
C ASN A 173 8.32 -7.64 14.71
N TYR A 174 7.94 -7.81 13.45
CA TYR A 174 8.85 -7.85 12.31
C TYR A 174 8.58 -6.69 11.37
N SER A 175 9.64 -6.12 10.80
CA SER A 175 9.54 -5.17 9.71
C SER A 175 10.70 -5.35 8.74
N SER A 176 10.48 -5.02 7.47
CA SER A 176 11.50 -5.12 6.43
C SER A 176 11.89 -3.72 5.95
N GLY A 177 13.18 -3.45 5.93
CA GLY A 177 13.75 -2.34 5.17
C GLY A 177 14.16 -2.80 3.78
N ALA A 178 14.90 -1.96 3.06
CA ALA A 178 15.41 -2.30 1.73
C ALA A 178 16.43 -3.44 1.73
N TRP A 179 17.05 -3.79 2.88
CA TRP A 179 18.14 -4.77 2.96
C TRP A 179 18.22 -5.52 4.30
N THR A 180 17.25 -5.28 5.18
CA THR A 180 17.34 -5.68 6.58
C THR A 180 15.97 -6.12 7.05
N CYS A 181 15.91 -7.35 7.58
CA CYS A 181 14.79 -7.75 8.41
C CYS A 181 15.04 -7.29 9.85
N TYR A 182 14.20 -6.39 10.33
CA TYR A 182 14.16 -5.95 11.70
C TYR A 182 13.19 -6.81 12.50
N PHE A 183 13.56 -7.11 13.73
CA PHE A 183 12.69 -7.79 14.69
C PHE A 183 12.82 -7.17 16.07
N GLN A 184 11.72 -7.18 16.82
CA GLN A 184 11.66 -6.75 18.20
C GLN A 184 10.72 -7.67 18.97
N TYR A 185 11.20 -8.23 20.08
CA TYR A 185 10.42 -9.09 20.96
C TYR A 185 10.42 -8.57 22.39
N GLU A 186 9.39 -8.91 23.15
CA GLU A 186 9.24 -8.48 24.54
C GLU A 186 10.24 -9.19 25.46
N TYR A 187 10.52 -8.57 26.61
CA TYR A 187 11.38 -9.20 27.62
C TYR A 187 10.76 -10.52 28.12
N GLY A 188 11.53 -11.60 28.03
CA GLY A 188 11.11 -12.95 28.43
C GLY A 188 10.51 -13.78 27.31
N ALA A 189 10.29 -13.22 26.12
CA ALA A 189 9.92 -13.98 24.93
C ALA A 189 11.10 -14.87 24.47
N VAL A 190 10.79 -16.08 24.03
CA VAL A 190 11.76 -17.00 23.45
C VAL A 190 11.86 -16.72 21.95
N PHE A 191 13.00 -16.21 21.50
CA PHE A 191 13.26 -15.95 20.08
C PHE A 191 14.71 -16.34 19.74
N PHE A 192 14.91 -16.88 18.55
CA PHE A 192 16.19 -17.40 18.05
C PHE A 192 16.65 -16.57 16.83
N PRO A 193 17.46 -15.51 17.03
CA PRO A 193 17.90 -14.64 15.94
C PRO A 193 18.67 -15.34 14.82
N ASP A 194 19.34 -16.46 15.11
CA ASP A 194 20.08 -17.29 14.14
C ASP A 194 19.17 -18.17 13.25
N LYS A 195 17.85 -18.10 13.47
CA LYS A 195 16.82 -18.84 12.72
C LYS A 195 15.87 -17.88 12.00
N LEU A 196 16.46 -16.79 11.51
CA LEU A 196 15.83 -15.75 10.73
C LEU A 196 16.81 -15.32 9.64
N SER A 197 16.31 -15.04 8.44
CA SER A 197 17.08 -14.47 7.33
C SER A 197 16.32 -13.39 6.58
N ASN A 198 17.04 -12.40 6.08
CA ASN A 198 16.54 -11.48 5.05
C ASN A 198 17.00 -12.00 3.70
N ASN A 199 16.06 -12.48 2.89
CA ASN A 199 16.36 -13.12 1.61
C ASN A 199 16.05 -12.12 0.51
N HIS A 200 17.11 -11.62 -0.13
CA HIS A 200 17.01 -10.77 -1.31
C HIS A 200 16.97 -11.64 -2.56
N ILE A 201 15.82 -11.63 -3.23
CA ILE A 201 15.52 -12.58 -4.31
C ILE A 201 15.67 -11.89 -5.66
N ILE A 202 16.54 -12.45 -6.49
CA ILE A 202 16.67 -12.09 -7.90
C ILE A 202 16.44 -13.34 -8.77
N THR A 203 15.91 -13.13 -9.96
CA THR A 203 15.67 -14.19 -10.95
C THR A 203 15.58 -13.56 -12.34
N ASP A 204 15.79 -14.35 -13.40
CA ASP A 204 15.52 -13.99 -14.79
C ASP A 204 14.14 -14.49 -15.29
N ASP A 205 13.44 -15.31 -14.51
CA ASP A 205 12.15 -15.92 -14.86
C ASP A 205 10.93 -15.08 -14.41
N ASP A 206 10.11 -14.64 -15.36
CA ASP A 206 8.89 -13.86 -15.12
C ASP A 206 7.83 -14.60 -14.29
N ALA A 207 7.72 -15.93 -14.43
CA ALA A 207 6.75 -16.71 -13.67
C ALA A 207 7.14 -16.80 -12.18
N LEU A 208 8.44 -16.82 -11.89
CA LEU A 208 8.94 -16.74 -10.52
C LEU A 208 8.71 -15.34 -9.93
N ARG A 209 8.84 -14.28 -10.72
CA ARG A 209 8.50 -12.91 -10.28
C ARG A 209 7.02 -12.79 -9.91
N GLU A 210 6.12 -13.28 -10.75
CA GLU A 210 4.68 -13.28 -10.44
C GLU A 210 4.39 -14.10 -9.15
N THR A 211 5.07 -15.23 -8.98
CA THR A 211 4.94 -16.04 -7.75
C THR A 211 5.43 -15.26 -6.53
N LEU A 212 6.57 -14.57 -6.64
CA LEU A 212 7.17 -13.77 -5.56
C LEU A 212 6.31 -12.56 -5.18
N GLU A 213 5.74 -11.86 -6.17
CA GLU A 213 4.78 -10.78 -5.95
C GLU A 213 3.59 -11.26 -5.10
N ASN A 214 3.11 -12.47 -5.38
CA ASN A 214 1.99 -13.09 -4.68
C ASN A 214 2.32 -13.61 -3.28
N VAL A 215 3.60 -13.79 -2.90
CA VAL A 215 3.98 -14.18 -1.54
C VAL A 215 3.53 -13.12 -0.54
N GLN A 216 2.90 -13.52 0.56
CA GLN A 216 2.40 -12.62 1.59
C GLN A 216 2.90 -13.04 2.98
N ILE A 217 2.81 -12.11 3.94
CA ILE A 217 3.06 -12.41 5.35
C ILE A 217 2.16 -13.55 5.83
N GLY A 218 2.77 -14.54 6.47
CA GLY A 218 2.14 -15.76 6.96
C GLY A 218 2.23 -16.95 6.00
N ASP A 219 2.76 -16.78 4.79
CA ASP A 219 2.95 -17.89 3.86
C ASP A 219 4.11 -18.77 4.28
N GLN A 220 3.91 -20.08 4.13
CA GLN A 220 4.96 -21.09 4.27
C GLN A 220 5.50 -21.38 2.88
N ILE A 221 6.79 -21.13 2.68
CA ILE A 221 7.42 -21.21 1.36
C ILE A 221 8.52 -22.27 1.32
N HIS A 222 8.79 -22.74 0.11
CA HIS A 222 10.02 -23.45 -0.25
C HIS A 222 10.69 -22.70 -1.39
N LEU A 223 11.98 -22.44 -1.24
CA LEU A 223 12.79 -21.69 -2.18
C LEU A 223 14.09 -22.44 -2.46
N THR A 224 14.42 -22.60 -3.72
CA THR A 224 15.69 -23.17 -4.18
C THR A 224 16.40 -22.19 -5.11
N GLY A 225 17.73 -22.18 -5.03
CA GLY A 225 18.53 -21.31 -5.86
C GLY A 225 20.01 -21.40 -5.54
N THR A 226 20.71 -20.32 -5.87
CA THR A 226 22.13 -20.18 -5.60
C THR A 226 22.35 -18.85 -4.89
N LEU A 227 23.11 -18.84 -3.79
CA LEU A 227 23.64 -17.61 -3.21
C LEU A 227 24.60 -16.98 -4.21
N VAL A 228 24.42 -15.70 -4.49
CA VAL A 228 25.21 -15.00 -5.50
C VAL A 228 25.67 -13.63 -5.04
N ASN A 229 26.76 -13.17 -5.63
CA ASN A 229 27.08 -11.74 -5.66
C ASN A 229 26.70 -11.22 -7.05
N TYR A 230 26.06 -10.07 -7.14
CA TYR A 230 25.71 -9.48 -8.43
C TYR A 230 26.15 -8.02 -8.55
N GLN A 231 26.25 -7.57 -9.79
CA GLN A 231 26.62 -6.22 -10.16
C GLN A 231 25.76 -5.76 -11.34
N ASP A 232 25.21 -4.56 -11.20
CA ASP A 232 24.61 -3.79 -12.29
C ASP A 232 25.72 -3.14 -13.12
N GLU A 233 25.71 -3.32 -14.45
CA GLU A 233 26.74 -2.75 -15.34
C GLU A 233 26.83 -1.22 -15.31
N ARG A 234 25.75 -0.53 -14.93
CA ARG A 234 25.72 0.94 -14.78
C ARG A 234 26.55 1.41 -13.58
N HIS A 235 26.82 0.50 -12.64
CA HIS A 235 27.58 0.72 -11.41
C HIS A 235 28.71 -0.31 -11.25
N PRO A 236 29.72 -0.30 -12.16
CA PRO A 236 30.75 -1.34 -12.24
C PRO A 236 31.72 -1.38 -11.04
N GLU A 237 31.68 -0.40 -10.15
CA GLU A 237 32.44 -0.35 -8.91
C GLU A 237 31.76 -1.09 -7.75
N PHE A 238 30.46 -1.39 -7.86
CA PHE A 238 29.66 -1.85 -6.75
C PHE A 238 29.16 -3.28 -6.96
N TRP A 239 29.48 -4.16 -6.01
CA TRP A 239 28.97 -5.53 -5.95
C TRP A 239 28.04 -5.67 -4.76
N ARG A 240 26.84 -6.18 -5.01
CA ARG A 240 25.97 -6.72 -3.97
C ARG A 240 26.47 -8.10 -3.61
N THR A 241 26.65 -8.36 -2.32
CA THR A 241 27.23 -9.62 -1.84
C THR A 241 26.27 -10.38 -0.94
N SER A 242 26.13 -11.68 -1.17
CA SER A 242 25.35 -12.56 -0.30
C SER A 242 26.11 -12.84 1.01
N SER A 243 25.38 -12.87 2.12
CA SER A 243 25.85 -13.56 3.31
C SER A 243 25.90 -15.08 3.08
N THR A 244 26.85 -15.73 3.73
CA THR A 244 26.98 -17.20 3.83
C THR A 244 27.01 -17.66 5.29
N THR A 245 26.74 -16.75 6.23
CA THR A 245 26.79 -16.96 7.68
C THR A 245 25.37 -16.89 8.23
N ARG A 246 25.12 -17.51 9.39
CA ARG A 246 23.78 -17.51 10.05
C ARG A 246 23.74 -16.68 11.33
N SER A 247 24.89 -16.18 11.76
CA SER A 247 25.07 -15.47 13.03
C SER A 247 25.51 -14.02 12.83
N ASP A 248 25.63 -13.57 11.59
CA ASP A 248 25.85 -12.18 11.25
C ASP A 248 24.55 -11.38 11.39
N ALA A 249 24.70 -10.08 11.66
CA ALA A 249 23.59 -9.18 11.91
C ALA A 249 23.87 -7.80 11.32
N GLY A 250 22.79 -7.07 11.00
CA GLY A 250 22.88 -5.72 10.44
C GLY A 250 23.20 -5.71 8.95
N ASN A 251 23.81 -4.62 8.49
CA ASN A 251 24.24 -4.49 7.10
C ASN A 251 25.21 -5.64 6.77
N HIS A 252 24.96 -6.37 5.67
CA HIS A 252 25.67 -7.58 5.22
C HIS A 252 25.11 -8.94 5.68
N ALA A 253 24.08 -8.99 6.54
CA ALA A 253 23.46 -10.26 6.97
C ALA A 253 22.41 -10.82 5.99
N CYS A 254 22.30 -10.25 4.79
CA CYS A 254 21.29 -10.61 3.81
C CYS A 254 21.82 -11.69 2.85
N GLU A 255 21.08 -12.78 2.71
CA GLU A 255 21.29 -13.77 1.67
C GLU A 255 20.74 -13.24 0.34
N VAL A 256 21.61 -13.13 -0.66
CA VAL A 256 21.25 -12.73 -2.02
C VAL A 256 21.14 -13.99 -2.87
N ILE A 257 19.94 -14.28 -3.34
CA ILE A 257 19.61 -15.57 -3.95
C ILE A 257 19.20 -15.37 -5.39
N PHE A 258 19.93 -16.00 -6.31
CA PHE A 258 19.44 -16.24 -7.66
C PHE A 258 18.50 -17.45 -7.63
N THR A 259 17.20 -17.18 -7.55
CA THR A 259 16.16 -18.17 -7.33
C THR A 259 15.82 -18.91 -8.62
N ARG A 260 15.73 -20.24 -8.51
CA ARG A 260 15.34 -21.15 -9.58
C ARG A 260 13.95 -21.74 -9.37
N GLU A 261 13.53 -21.91 -8.12
CA GLU A 261 12.19 -22.36 -7.78
C GLU A 261 11.70 -21.64 -6.52
N LEU A 262 10.44 -21.24 -6.54
CA LEU A 262 9.73 -20.69 -5.39
C LEU A 262 8.32 -21.29 -5.39
N SER A 263 7.91 -21.84 -4.24
CA SER A 263 6.56 -22.37 -4.08
C SER A 263 5.97 -21.96 -2.74
N ILE A 264 4.70 -21.58 -2.76
CA ILE A 264 3.89 -21.39 -1.56
C ILE A 264 3.33 -22.76 -1.18
N LEU A 265 3.88 -23.36 -0.14
CA LEU A 265 3.46 -24.65 0.38
C LEU A 265 2.11 -24.56 1.09
N ARG A 266 1.88 -23.43 1.77
CA ARG A 266 0.61 -23.11 2.45
C ARG A 266 0.46 -21.60 2.56
N GLU A 267 -0.72 -21.11 2.17
CA GLU A 267 -1.12 -19.71 2.36
C GLU A 267 -1.42 -19.40 3.85
N GLY A 268 -0.97 -18.25 4.33
CA GLY A 268 -1.32 -17.74 5.65
C GLY A 268 -2.69 -17.07 5.67
N SER A 269 -3.55 -17.40 6.63
CA SER A 269 -4.84 -16.70 6.84
C SER A 269 -5.71 -16.53 5.56
N PRO A 270 -5.89 -17.59 4.72
CA PRO A 270 -6.51 -17.46 3.39
C PRO A 270 -7.94 -16.91 3.44
N GLN A 271 -8.72 -17.25 4.48
CA GLN A 271 -10.08 -16.74 4.61
C GLN A 271 -10.10 -15.22 4.85
N TRP A 272 -9.15 -14.69 5.62
CA TRP A 272 -9.05 -13.25 5.89
C TRP A 272 -8.57 -12.47 4.67
N ARG A 273 -7.65 -13.03 3.89
CA ARG A 273 -7.23 -12.45 2.61
C ARG A 273 -8.38 -12.39 1.61
N MET A 274 -9.16 -13.47 1.50
CA MET A 274 -10.37 -13.50 0.68
C MET A 274 -11.39 -12.44 1.13
N LEU A 275 -11.68 -12.37 2.45
CA LEU A 275 -12.60 -11.38 3.01
C LEU A 275 -12.12 -9.94 2.77
N TYR A 276 -10.82 -9.69 2.90
CA TYR A 276 -10.20 -8.39 2.60
C TYR A 276 -10.43 -8.00 1.14
N GLY A 277 -10.16 -8.91 0.19
CA GLY A 277 -10.40 -8.67 -1.23
C GLY A 277 -11.87 -8.42 -1.56
N ILE A 278 -12.80 -9.17 -0.95
CA ILE A 278 -14.24 -8.95 -1.11
C ILE A 278 -14.65 -7.59 -0.53
N ALA A 279 -14.18 -7.26 0.68
CA ALA A 279 -14.51 -6.00 1.34
C ALA A 279 -14.07 -4.79 0.51
N TRP A 280 -12.88 -4.86 -0.08
CA TRP A 280 -12.33 -3.82 -0.95
C TRP A 280 -13.19 -3.64 -2.22
N LYS A 281 -13.54 -4.75 -2.89
CA LYS A 281 -14.43 -4.73 -4.08
C LYS A 281 -15.80 -4.16 -3.76
N LEU A 282 -16.40 -4.55 -2.64
CA LEU A 282 -17.70 -4.03 -2.21
C LEU A 282 -17.64 -2.52 -1.92
N LEU A 283 -16.60 -2.08 -1.19
CA LEU A 283 -16.39 -0.66 -0.91
C LEU A 283 -16.29 0.16 -2.20
N PHE A 284 -15.49 -0.32 -3.16
CA PHE A 284 -15.33 0.32 -4.46
C PHE A 284 -16.65 0.41 -5.24
N VAL A 285 -17.41 -0.69 -5.30
CA VAL A 285 -18.73 -0.72 -5.97
C VAL A 285 -19.71 0.26 -5.32
N PHE A 286 -19.77 0.32 -3.99
CA PHE A 286 -20.65 1.26 -3.30
C PHE A 286 -20.24 2.72 -3.50
N ILE A 287 -18.93 3.02 -3.54
CA ILE A 287 -18.43 4.37 -3.85
C ILE A 287 -18.83 4.77 -5.27
N ILE A 288 -18.61 3.90 -6.27
CA ILE A 288 -19.05 4.16 -7.65
C ILE A 288 -20.56 4.40 -7.72
N ALA A 289 -21.34 3.52 -7.10
CA ALA A 289 -22.80 3.66 -7.08
C ALA A 289 -23.23 4.99 -6.45
N LYS A 290 -22.59 5.40 -5.35
CA LYS A 290 -22.86 6.69 -4.70
C LYS A 290 -22.48 7.87 -5.59
N THR A 291 -21.36 7.78 -6.29
CA THR A 291 -20.92 8.79 -7.26
C THR A 291 -21.92 8.92 -8.40
N VAL A 292 -22.39 7.81 -8.98
CA VAL A 292 -23.42 7.84 -10.04
C VAL A 292 -24.72 8.48 -9.54
N VAL A 293 -25.18 8.14 -8.34
CA VAL A 293 -26.38 8.77 -7.74
C VAL A 293 -26.15 10.27 -7.53
N PHE A 294 -24.97 10.66 -7.05
CA PHE A 294 -24.62 12.08 -6.88
C PHE A 294 -24.65 12.87 -8.19
N PHE A 295 -24.13 12.30 -9.29
CA PHE A 295 -24.25 12.92 -10.61
C PHE A 295 -25.72 13.05 -11.06
N LYS A 296 -26.57 12.06 -10.77
CA LYS A 296 -28.01 12.17 -11.04
C LYS A 296 -28.71 13.21 -10.17
N GLU A 297 -28.25 13.45 -8.95
CA GLU A 297 -28.81 14.49 -8.07
C GLU A 297 -28.50 15.90 -8.59
N ILE A 298 -27.32 16.09 -9.19
CA ILE A 298 -26.84 17.40 -9.67
C ILE A 298 -27.30 17.71 -11.10
N PHE A 299 -27.24 16.72 -12.00
CA PHE A 299 -27.32 16.97 -13.44
C PHE A 299 -28.60 16.44 -14.11
N ALA A 300 -29.49 15.74 -13.39
CA ALA A 300 -30.77 15.24 -13.92
C ALA A 300 -31.96 16.07 -13.45
#